data_AF-A0A7Z9HEU8-F1
#
_entry.id   AF-A0A7Z9HEU8-F1
#
_cell.length_a   1.000
_cell.length_b   1.000
_cell.length_c   1.000
_cell.angle_alpha   90.00
_cell.angle_beta   90.00
_cell.angle_gamma   90.00
#
_symmetry.space_group_name_H-M   'P 1'
#
loop_
_entity.id
_entity.type
_entity.pdbx_description
1 polymer ?
#
loop_
_entity_poly.entity_id
_entity_poly.type
_entity_poly.pdbx_seq_one_letter_code
_entity_poly.pdbx_strand_id
1 'polypeptide(L)' 'MIDENSSTVIVNIHGLLGEQDCIQMDFEEELLVEEEQFIIDNVAYEIVRVIKEDVEYPVVYVVILDILNHT' A
#
# COMPACT_ATOMS: atom_id res chain seq x y z
N MET A 1 -16.64 -15.96 15.88
CA MET A 1 -16.87 -14.65 15.25
C MET A 1 -15.57 -14.33 14.56
N ILE A 2 -15.52 -14.64 13.26
CA ILE A 2 -14.41 -14.28 12.38
C ILE A 2 -15.07 -13.24 11.48
N ASP A 3 -14.61 -12.00 11.55
CA ASP A 3 -15.06 -10.95 10.66
C ASP A 3 -14.66 -11.36 9.24
N GLU A 4 -15.59 -11.98 8.50
CA GLU A 4 -15.44 -12.42 7.12
C GLU A 4 -15.71 -11.25 6.16
N ASN A 5 -15.05 -10.12 6.35
CA ASN A 5 -15.16 -9.01 5.40
C ASN A 5 -13.86 -8.22 5.25
N SER A 6 -12.74 -8.91 5.08
CA SER A 6 -11.55 -8.30 4.48
C SER A 6 -11.88 -7.98 3.02
N SER A 7 -12.52 -6.83 2.79
CA SER A 7 -12.78 -6.31 1.45
C SER A 7 -11.43 -5.89 0.86
N THR A 8 -10.92 -6.69 -0.07
CA THR A 8 -9.72 -6.34 -0.83
C THR A 8 -10.09 -5.46 -2.01
N VAL A 9 -9.28 -4.43 -2.28
CA VAL A 9 -9.44 -3.53 -3.42
C VAL A 9 -8.15 -3.45 -4.21
N ILE A 10 -8.26 -3.30 -5.53
CA ILE A 10 -7.10 -3.12 -6.41
C ILE A 10 -6.60 -1.68 -6.25
N VAL A 11 -5.33 -1.51 -5.88
CA VAL A 11 -4.70 -0.21 -5.68
C VAL A 11 -3.45 -0.05 -6.54
N ASN A 12 -3.11 1.20 -6.87
CA ASN A 12 -1.85 1.58 -7.51
C ASN A 12 -0.91 2.15 -6.45
N ILE A 13 0.19 1.45 -6.16
CA ILE A 13 1.19 1.87 -5.18
C ILE A 13 2.33 2.62 -5.88
N HIS A 14 2.67 3.81 -5.36
CA HIS A 14 3.74 4.67 -5.84
C HIS A 14 4.77 4.95 -4.74
N GLY A 15 6.05 4.77 -5.06
CA GLY A 15 7.14 5.25 -4.21
C GLY A 15 7.30 6.78 -4.28
N LEU A 16 7.60 7.42 -3.15
CA LEU A 16 7.87 8.87 -3.12
C LEU A 16 9.19 9.30 -3.78
N LEU A 17 10.07 8.37 -4.16
CA LEU A 17 11.40 8.68 -4.70
C LEU A 17 11.40 9.03 -6.20
N GLY A 18 10.24 9.29 -6.78
CA GLY A 18 10.10 9.67 -8.20
C GLY A 18 10.24 8.49 -9.16
N GLU A 19 10.01 7.28 -8.67
CA GLU A 19 9.88 6.08 -9.50
C GLU A 19 8.66 6.25 -10.41
N GLN A 20 8.86 6.07 -11.71
CA GLN A 20 7.77 6.18 -12.70
C GLN A 20 6.86 4.94 -12.70
N ASP A 21 7.37 3.82 -12.19
CA ASP A 21 6.64 2.57 -12.08
C ASP A 21 5.74 2.59 -10.85
N CYS A 22 4.46 2.30 -11.08
CA CYS A 22 3.50 2.00 -10.04
C CYS A 22 3.22 0.50 -10.02
N ILE A 23 3.06 -0.07 -8.84
CA ILE A 23 2.70 -1.47 -8.67
C ILE A 23 1.20 -1.55 -8.44
N GLN A 24 0.49 -2.28 -9.30
CA GLN A 24 -0.93 -2.57 -9.09
C GLN A 24 -1.08 -3.89 -8.34
N MET A 25 -1.87 -3.90 -7.27
CA MET A 25 -2.13 -5.12 -6.51
C MET A 25 -3.43 -5.08 -5.71
N ASP A 26 -3.91 -6.25 -5.30
CA ASP A 26 -4.97 -6.38 -4.30
C ASP A 26 -4.44 -6.01 -2.91
N PHE A 27 -5.15 -5.11 -2.23
CA PHE A 27 -4.77 -4.60 -0.92
C PHE A 27 -5.99 -4.57 0.00
N GLU A 28 -5.78 -4.81 1.30
CA GLU A 28 -6.86 -4.81 2.28
C GLU A 28 -7.38 -3.38 2.48
N GLU A 29 -8.67 -3.13 2.21
CA GLU A 29 -9.25 -1.79 2.28
C GLU A 29 -9.12 -1.18 3.68
N GLU A 30 -9.18 -2.02 4.71
CA GLU A 30 -9.01 -1.65 6.12
C GLU A 30 -7.61 -1.07 6.41
N LEU A 31 -6.59 -1.47 5.65
CA LEU A 31 -5.21 -0.98 5.78
C LEU A 31 -4.95 0.26 4.92
N LEU A 32 -5.90 0.72 4.10
CA LEU A 32 -5.77 1.93 3.27
C LEU A 32 -5.97 3.20 4.09
N VAL A 33 -5.11 3.38 5.08
CA VAL A 33 -5.08 4.49 6.03
C VAL A 33 -3.68 5.12 5.99
N GLU A 34 -3.61 6.44 6.06
CA GLU A 34 -2.33 7.14 6.16
C GLU A 34 -1.61 6.76 7.47
N GLU A 35 -0.28 6.74 7.43
CA GLU A 35 0.62 6.30 8.52
C GLU A 35 0.57 4.79 8.83
N GLU A 36 -0.30 4.03 8.17
CA GLU A 36 -0.32 2.56 8.28
C GLU A 36 0.93 1.95 7.63
N GLN A 37 1.45 0.89 8.26
CA GLN A 37 2.67 0.21 7.83
C GLN A 37 2.37 -1.21 7.37
N PHE A 38 3.02 -1.64 6.29
CA PHE A 38 2.85 -2.97 5.73
C PHE A 38 4.15 -3.49 5.12
N ILE A 39 4.24 -4.79 4.87
CA ILE A 39 5.45 -5.44 4.35
C ILE A 39 5.13 -6.14 3.04
N ILE A 40 5.91 -5.86 1.99
CA ILE A 40 5.85 -6.56 0.70
C ILE A 40 7.26 -6.91 0.28
N ASP A 41 7.48 -8.17 -0.14
CA ASP A 41 8.78 -8.65 -0.62
C ASP A 41 9.94 -8.32 0.33
N ASN A 42 9.70 -8.45 1.64
CA ASN A 42 10.64 -8.11 2.71
C ASN A 42 11.02 -6.64 2.81
N VAL A 43 10.28 -5.75 2.16
CA VAL A 43 10.42 -4.30 2.31
C VAL A 43 9.27 -3.79 3.15
N ALA A 44 9.59 -3.08 4.22
CA ALA A 44 8.60 -2.40 5.06
C ALA A 44 8.29 -1.03 4.45
N TYR A 45 7.01 -0.75 4.28
CA TYR A 45 6.49 0.48 3.72
C TYR A 45 5.58 1.19 4.72
N GLU A 46 5.52 2.51 4.63
CA GLU A 46 4.54 3.35 5.32
C GLU A 46 3.71 4.11 4.30
N ILE A 47 2.39 4.10 4.48
CA ILE A 47 1.47 4.88 3.65
C ILE A 47 1.57 6.34 4.06
N VAL A 48 1.96 7.19 3.11
CA VAL A 48 2.06 8.64 3.31
C VAL A 48 0.87 9.38 2.75
N ARG A 49 0.15 8.78 1.80
CA ARG A 49 -1.06 9.38 1.23
C ARG A 49 -1.93 8.35 0.53
N VAL A 50 -3.25 8.51 0.67
CA VAL A 50 -4.22 7.71 -0.08
C VAL A 50 -5.16 8.62 -0.88
N ILE A 51 -5.30 8.37 -2.18
CA ILE A 51 -6.22 9.07 -3.08
C ILE A 51 -7.27 8.05 -3.55
N LYS A 52 -8.51 8.20 -3.09
CA LYS A 52 -9.64 7.33 -3.47
C LYS A 52 -10.63 8.02 -4.42
N GLU A 53 -10.64 9.35 -4.43
CA GLU A 53 -11.58 10.15 -5.22
C GLU A 53 -11.01 10.47 -6.60
N ASP A 54 -11.89 10.53 -7.61
CA ASP A 54 -11.56 10.91 -8.99
C ASP A 54 -10.51 10.03 -9.69
N VAL A 55 -10.37 8.76 -9.27
CA VAL A 55 -9.45 7.77 -9.85
C VAL A 55 -10.14 6.43 -10.10
N GLU A 56 -9.67 5.68 -11.11
CA GLU A 56 -10.22 4.34 -11.43
C GLU A 56 -9.88 3.30 -10.34
N TYR A 57 -8.66 3.39 -9.80
CA TYR A 57 -8.17 2.59 -8.69
C TYR A 57 -7.54 3.51 -7.64
N PRO A 58 -7.73 3.27 -6.34
CA PRO A 58 -7.07 4.04 -5.30
C PRO A 58 -5.56 4.14 -5.53
N VAL A 59 -5.02 5.34 -5.39
CA VAL A 59 -3.58 5.60 -5.52
C VAL A 59 -3.01 5.73 -4.12
N VAL A 60 -2.02 4.90 -3.80
CA VAL A 60 -1.37 4.82 -2.50
C VAL A 60 0.07 5.27 -2.66
N TYR A 61 0.46 6.34 -1.98
CA TYR A 61 1.84 6.76 -1.93
C TYR A 61 2.51 6.17 -0.69
N VAL A 62 3.71 5.65 -0.88
CA VAL A 62 4.46 4.98 0.19
C VAL A 62 5.91 5.44 0.27
N VAL A 63 6.47 5.31 1.47
CA VAL A 63 7.91 5.43 1.73
C VAL A 63 8.45 4.11 2.22
N ILE A 64 9.69 3.80 1.86
CA ILE A 64 10.41 2.63 2.39
C ILE A 64 10.91 2.98 3.79
N LEU A 65 10.54 2.16 4.77
CA LEU A 65 11.03 2.24 6.14
C LEU A 65 12.28 1.38 6.36
N ASP A 66 12.25 0.13 5.92
CA ASP A 66 13.34 -0.83 6.12
C ASP A 66 13.32 -1.92 5.03
N ILE A 67 14.46 -2.57 4.82
CA ILE A 67 14.60 -3.76 3.98
C ILE A 67 15.03 -4.90 4.89
N LEU A 68 14.09 -5.79 5.18
CA LEU A 68 14.25 -6.95 6.04
C LEU A 68 15.08 -8.01 5.30
N ASN A 69 16.40 -7.83 5.29
CA ASN A 69 17.30 -8.86 4.77
C ASN A 69 17.22 -10.11 5.65
N HIS A 70 16.76 -11.22 5.08
CA HIS A 70 16.95 -12.54 5.67
C HIS A 70 18.46 -12.85 5.72
N THR A 71 19.11 -12.66 6.87
CA THR A 71 20.37 -13.32 7.19
C THR A 71 20.18 -14.81 7.42
#